data_AF-R9HMG3-F1
#
_entry.id   AF-R9HMG3-F1
#
_cell.length_a   1.000
_cell.length_b   1.000
_cell.length_c   1.000
_cell.angle_alpha   90.00
_cell.angle_beta   90.00
_cell.angle_gamma   90.00
#
_symmetry.space_group_name_H-M   'P 1'
#
loop_
_entity.id
_entity.type
_entity.pdbx_description
1 polymer ?
#
loop_
_entity_poly.entity_id
_entity_poly.type
_entity_poly.pdbx_seq_one_letter_code
_entity_poly.pdbx_strand_id
1 'polypeptide(L)'
;MNTEFLLAAILLQAGIKAEVNTFLNDYAVWLIAGILVFGAGIGIAMNFDKIIDRDGQGTRKEGLINLGWIVGYIIIAMAILAAIIALVSSKLQMSV
;
A
#
# COMPACT_ATOMS: atom_id res chain seq x y z
N MET A 1 30.41 -6.01 29.79
CA MET A 1 29.73 -4.99 28.97
C MET A 1 29.30 -3.88 29.90
N ASN A 2 29.79 -2.65 29.72
CA ASN A 2 29.48 -1.51 30.58
C ASN A 2 28.15 -0.88 30.16
N THR A 3 27.42 -0.32 31.13
CA THR A 3 26.07 0.26 30.96
C THR A 3 26.00 1.37 29.91
N GLU A 4 27.09 2.12 29.72
CA GLU A 4 27.18 3.17 28.72
C GLU A 4 27.14 2.63 27.28
N PHE A 5 27.79 1.49 27.03
CA PHE A 5 27.74 0.83 25.74
C PHE A 5 26.33 0.33 25.42
N LEU A 6 25.61 -0.18 26.44
CA LEU A 6 24.22 -0.58 26.27
C LEU A 6 23.29 0.59 26.00
N LEU A 7 23.49 1.70 26.69
CA LEU A 7 22.72 2.91 26.46
C LEU A 7 22.94 3.44 25.03
N ALA A 8 24.18 3.45 24.53
CA ALA A 8 24.49 3.86 23.17
C ALA A 8 23.82 2.96 22.10
N ALA A 9 23.82 1.64 22.32
CA ALA A 9 23.17 0.68 21.43
C ALA A 9 21.64 0.89 21.38
N ILE A 10 21.00 1.11 22.53
CA ILE A 10 19.56 1.39 22.63
C ILE A 10 19.19 2.69 21.93
N LEU A 11 19.98 3.76 22.12
CA LEU A 11 19.74 5.05 21.48
C LEU A 11 19.91 4.99 19.95
N LEU A 12 20.93 4.28 19.46
CA LEU A 12 21.11 4.04 18.03
C LEU A 12 19.91 3.28 17.44
N GLN A 13 19.46 2.23 18.13
CA GLN A 13 18.32 1.45 17.67
C GLN A 13 17.02 2.28 17.67
N ALA A 14 16.81 3.13 18.67
CA ALA A 14 15.67 4.04 18.72
C ALA A 14 15.68 5.05 17.56
N GLY A 15 16.84 5.61 17.21
CA GLY A 15 16.99 6.51 16.06
C GLY A 15 16.62 5.85 14.75
N ILE A 16 17.12 4.63 14.50
CA ILE A 16 16.80 3.86 13.28
C ILE A 16 15.30 3.57 13.18
N LYS A 17 14.63 3.22 14.29
CA LYS A 17 13.18 2.99 14.30
C LYS A 17 12.40 4.23 13.90
N ALA A 18 12.81 5.40 14.40
CA ALA A 18 12.18 6.67 14.06
C ALA A 18 12.31 6.97 12.57
N GLU A 19 13.51 6.84 12.00
CA GLU A 19 13.76 7.05 10.58
C GLU A 19 12.96 6.10 9.68
N VAL A 20 12.89 4.81 10.02
CA VAL A 20 12.10 3.83 9.26
C VAL A 20 10.61 4.18 9.31
N ASN A 21 10.09 4.58 10.48
CA ASN A 21 8.69 4.96 10.60
C ASN A 21 8.37 6.23 9.79
N THR A 22 9.27 7.22 9.78
CA THR A 22 9.16 8.42 8.93
C THR A 22 9.18 8.05 7.45
N PHE A 23 10.12 7.21 7.02
CA PHE A 23 10.20 6.78 5.62
C PHE A 23 8.91 6.07 5.15
N LEU A 24 8.38 5.17 5.97
CA LEU A 24 7.17 4.42 5.64
C LEU A 24 5.95 5.34 5.49
N ASN A 25 5.73 6.25 6.46
CA ASN A 25 4.54 7.10 6.46
C ASN A 25 4.63 8.26 5.47
N ASP A 26 5.78 8.93 5.39
CA ASP A 26 5.89 10.18 4.62
C ASP A 26 6.15 9.91 3.13
N TYR A 27 6.69 8.73 2.78
CA TYR A 27 7.08 8.43 1.41
C TYR A 27 6.45 7.14 0.89
N ALA A 28 6.67 6.01 1.57
CA ALA A 28 6.32 4.70 1.01
C ALA A 28 4.80 4.52 0.81
N VAL A 29 3.99 4.91 1.81
CA VAL A 29 2.53 4.83 1.73
C VAL A 29 2.00 5.65 0.56
N TRP A 30 2.46 6.90 0.43
CA TRP A 30 2.01 7.81 -0.64
C TRP A 30 2.41 7.33 -2.02
N LEU A 31 3.63 6.80 -2.17
CA LEU A 31 4.11 6.25 -3.44
C LEU A 31 3.26 5.03 -3.85
N ILE A 32 3.04 4.09 -2.94
CA ILE A 32 2.25 2.88 -3.21
C ILE A 32 0.80 3.24 -3.52
N ALA A 33 0.19 4.15 -2.75
CA ALA A 33 -1.14 4.65 -3.04
C ALA A 33 -1.22 5.30 -4.44
N GLY A 34 -0.21 6.08 -4.82
CA GLY A 34 -0.11 6.67 -6.16
C GLY A 34 -0.07 5.62 -7.27
N ILE A 35 0.73 4.55 -7.11
CA ILE A 35 0.80 3.43 -8.05
C ILE A 35 -0.56 2.72 -8.17
N LEU A 36 -1.25 2.49 -7.04
CA LEU A 36 -2.56 1.84 -7.04
C LEU A 36 -3.61 2.67 -7.79
N VAL A 37 -3.66 3.99 -7.53
CA VAL A 37 -4.59 4.89 -8.24
C VAL A 37 -4.26 4.95 -9.73
N PHE A 38 -2.98 5.04 -10.09
CA PHE A 38 -2.55 5.06 -11.48
C PHE A 38 -2.92 3.75 -12.21
N GLY A 39 -2.65 2.60 -11.59
CA GLY A 39 -3.03 1.29 -12.12
C GLY A 39 -4.55 1.14 -12.26
N ALA A 40 -5.32 1.64 -11.29
CA ALA A 40 -6.79 1.67 -11.37
C ALA A 40 -7.27 2.50 -12.56
N GLY A 41 -6.69 3.69 -12.76
CA GLY A 41 -7.00 4.57 -13.90
C GLY A 41 -6.77 3.87 -15.24
N ILE A 42 -5.63 3.18 -15.38
CA ILE A 42 -5.35 2.36 -16.58
C ILE A 42 -6.38 1.25 -16.74
N GLY A 43 -6.67 0.50 -15.67
CA GLY A 43 -7.66 -0.58 -15.72
C GLY A 43 -9.04 -0.11 -16.17
N ILE A 44 -9.48 1.07 -15.68
CA ILE A 44 -10.73 1.70 -16.09
C ILE A 44 -10.68 2.11 -17.56
N ALA A 45 -9.61 2.78 -17.99
CA ALA A 45 -9.45 3.25 -19.37
C ALA A 45 -9.46 2.09 -20.37
N MET A 46 -8.77 0.98 -20.05
CA MET A 46 -8.74 -0.22 -20.89
C MET A 46 -10.10 -0.94 -20.98
N ASN A 47 -11.00 -0.73 -20.02
CA ASN A 47 -12.33 -1.32 -20.00
C ASN A 47 -13.44 -0.33 -20.39
N PHE A 48 -13.09 0.91 -20.74
CA PHE A 48 -14.03 2.01 -20.91
C PHE A 48 -15.10 1.72 -21.97
N ASP A 49 -14.69 1.18 -23.13
CA ASP A 49 -15.61 0.84 -24.22
C ASP A 49 -16.67 -0.19 -23.79
N LYS A 50 -16.30 -1.17 -22.94
CA LYS A 50 -17.23 -2.16 -22.38
C LYS A 50 -18.16 -1.55 -21.34
N ILE A 51 -17.68 -0.60 -20.55
CA ILE A 51 -18.47 0.08 -19.51
C ILE A 51 -19.60 0.89 -20.14
N ILE A 52 -19.29 1.65 -21.20
CA ILE A 52 -20.29 2.47 -21.90
C ILE A 52 -21.10 1.66 -22.93
N ASP A 53 -20.68 0.42 -23.22
CA ASP A 53 -21.19 -0.42 -24.30
C ASP A 53 -21.25 0.35 -25.61
N ARG A 54 -20.07 0.81 -26.02
CA ARG A 54 -19.90 1.76 -27.12
C ARG A 54 -20.56 1.30 -28.41
N ASP A 55 -20.48 0.00 -28.68
CA ASP A 55 -20.96 -0.61 -29.91
C ASP A 55 -22.33 -1.30 -29.74
N GLY A 56 -23.00 -1.15 -28.59
CA GLY A 56 -24.35 -1.67 -28.32
C GLY A 56 -24.46 -3.21 -28.28
N GLN A 57 -23.37 -3.91 -27.94
CA GLN A 57 -23.30 -5.38 -27.95
C GLN A 57 -23.71 -6.00 -26.60
N GLY A 58 -24.17 -5.20 -25.63
CA GLY A 58 -24.54 -5.68 -24.30
C GLY A 58 -23.33 -5.90 -23.38
N THR A 59 -22.20 -5.24 -23.65
CA THR A 59 -20.94 -5.42 -22.91
C THR A 59 -20.92 -4.75 -21.53
N ARG A 60 -21.95 -3.96 -21.19
CA ARG A 60 -22.03 -3.22 -19.90
C ARG A 60 -21.84 -4.11 -18.69
N LYS A 61 -22.47 -5.29 -18.70
CA LYS A 61 -22.39 -6.23 -17.57
C LYS A 61 -20.94 -6.68 -17.35
N GLU A 62 -20.23 -7.00 -18.42
CA GLU A 62 -18.82 -7.38 -18.34
C GLU A 62 -17.94 -6.21 -17.90
N GLY A 63 -18.17 -5.01 -18.45
CA GLY A 63 -17.46 -3.80 -18.04
C GLY A 63 -17.61 -3.49 -16.55
N LEU A 64 -18.82 -3.61 -16.00
CA LEU A 64 -19.09 -3.43 -14.56
C LEU A 64 -18.46 -4.51 -13.69
N ILE A 65 -18.43 -5.77 -14.15
CA ILE A 65 -17.73 -6.86 -13.44
C ILE A 65 -16.22 -6.59 -13.40
N ASN A 66 -15.64 -6.14 -14.51
CA ASN A 66 -14.21 -5.81 -14.58
C ASN A 66 -13.87 -4.63 -13.67
N LEU A 67 -14.73 -3.60 -13.62
CA LEU A 67 -14.61 -2.52 -12.63
C LEU A 67 -14.66 -3.04 -11.19
N GLY A 68 -15.59 -3.96 -10.89
CA GLY A 68 -15.70 -4.61 -9.59
C GLY A 68 -14.40 -5.32 -9.20
N TRP A 69 -13.77 -6.03 -10.13
CA TRP A 69 -12.46 -6.66 -9.90
C TRP A 69 -11.34 -5.65 -9.67
N ILE A 70 -11.27 -4.57 -10.46
CA ILE A 70 -10.28 -3.49 -10.27
C ILE A 70 -10.40 -2.93 -8.85
N VAL A 71 -11.61 -2.59 -8.41
CA VAL A 71 -11.85 -2.11 -7.03
C VAL A 71 -11.48 -3.17 -6.00
N GLY A 72 -11.85 -4.44 -6.24
CA GLY A 72 -11.52 -5.56 -5.37
C GLY A 72 -10.01 -5.72 -5.15
N TYR A 73 -9.22 -5.63 -6.22
CA TYR A 73 -7.75 -5.72 -6.11
C TYR A 73 -7.15 -4.55 -5.33
N ILE A 74 -7.69 -3.34 -5.48
CA ILE A 74 -7.21 -2.17 -4.71
C ILE A 74 -7.49 -2.37 -3.22
N ILE A 75 -8.68 -2.85 -2.84
CA ILE A 75 -9.02 -3.10 -1.43
C ILE A 75 -8.07 -4.13 -0.83
N ILE A 76 -7.82 -5.24 -1.54
CA ILE A 76 -6.89 -6.29 -1.09
C ILE A 76 -5.47 -5.72 -0.96
N ALA A 77 -4.99 -4.95 -1.95
CA ALA A 77 -3.66 -4.34 -1.91
C ALA A 77 -3.49 -3.39 -0.72
N MET A 78 -4.50 -2.56 -0.43
CA MET A 78 -4.49 -1.67 0.73
C MET A 78 -4.50 -2.45 2.06
N ALA A 79 -5.26 -3.54 2.16
CA ALA A 79 -5.26 -4.39 3.34
C ALA A 79 -3.89 -5.04 3.59
N ILE A 80 -3.24 -5.54 2.52
CA ILE A 80 -1.90 -6.10 2.59
C ILE A 80 -0.89 -5.03 3.03
N LEU A 81 -0.95 -3.82 2.45
CA LEU A 81 -0.08 -2.71 2.81
C LEU A 81 -0.22 -2.37 4.30
N ALA A 82 -1.45 -2.23 4.79
CA ALA A 82 -1.72 -1.96 6.20
C ALA A 82 -1.16 -3.06 7.12
N ALA A 83 -1.35 -4.33 6.74
CA ALA A 83 -0.82 -5.46 7.50
C ALA A 83 0.71 -5.47 7.56
N ILE A 84 1.38 -5.14 6.46
CA ILE A 84 2.85 -5.03 6.40
C ILE A 84 3.34 -3.90 7.31
N ILE A 85 2.72 -2.72 7.23
CA ILE A 85 3.10 -1.57 8.07
C ILE A 85 2.92 -1.90 9.55
N ALA A 86 1.80 -2.54 9.92
CA ALA A 86 1.55 -2.98 11.28
C ALA A 86 2.59 -4.00 11.76
N LEU A 87 2.95 -4.98 10.90
CA LEU A 87 3.97 -5.97 11.21
C LEU A 87 5.33 -5.31 11.43
N VAL A 88 5.78 -4.45 10.51
CA VAL A 88 7.06 -3.74 10.62
C VAL A 88 7.08 -2.88 11.88
N SER A 89 6.02 -2.10 12.12
CA SER A 89 5.89 -1.26 13.31
C SER A 89 5.96 -2.08 14.60
N SER A 90 5.31 -3.24 14.66
CA SER A 90 5.36 -4.12 15.84
C SER A 90 6.75 -4.70 16.10
N LYS A 91 7.48 -5.08 15.03
CA LYS A 91 8.86 -5.59 15.14
C LYS A 91 9.82 -4.50 15.57
N LEU A 92 9.62 -3.28 15.08
CA LEU A 92 10.36 -2.10 15.53
C LEU A 92 10.02 -1.77 16.99
N GLN A 93 8.80 -1.94 17.47
CA GLN A 93 8.46 -1.68 18.88
C GLN A 93 9.02 -2.73 19.86
N MET A 94 9.10 -4.01 19.48
CA MET A 94 9.49 -5.11 20.38
C MET A 94 10.99 -5.33 20.59
N SER A 95 11.87 -4.79 19.75
CA SER A 95 13.31 -4.97 19.97
C SER A 95 13.83 -3.96 20.99
N VAL A 96 13.82 -4.31 22.28
CA VAL A 96 14.58 -3.62 23.34
C VAL A 96 15.79 -4.48 23.69
#